data_AF-A0A3M6TEL4-F1
#
_entry.id   AF-A0A3M6TEL4-F1
#
_cell.length_a   1.000
_cell.length_b   1.000
_cell.length_c   1.000
_cell.angle_alpha   90.00
_cell.angle_beta   90.00
_cell.angle_gamma   90.00
#
_symmetry.space_group_name_H-M   'P 1'
#
loop_
_entity.id
_entity.type
_entity.pdbx_description
1 polymer ?
#
loop_
_entity_poly.entity_id
_entity_poly.type
_entity_poly.pdbx_seq_one_letter_code
_entity_poly.pdbx_strand_id
1 'polypeptide(L)'
;MVDVTELCEDGYRLAIQAVDLDKMGSGGAAAFFYIEAAEALIKALSYDPSLENGVERAEFLLKQALHEDERGRQIDALPLYTDAADLCIKTSSSLPDSDNLKKKLHGLAKQAIERAEAIKATLSTKPESAGSDSTTITRGVKDLSLMSSGESTPGTSTGDKRPHLTVKELEVLKRTSYINGKLFPPWLDIDLKERFAYPDCYSDKDGQLALSQKQKARFTKWLRPTELCENPEMIYAISSFSIKQTIVSDCSFLASLAISAAYERNFKKTLITSIIYPQNRAGKPVINPSGKYMIKLRINGVSRKVIIDDTLPVGRDGELLCSYSNNRNEMWVSLIEKAYLKSIDLHALTGWIPERMSIKRNNPTFNESMHFDRLLNGVRSGDCLVTVATGPMSESEADRAGLVPTHAYALLDIRKVKGHRLLQLKNPWSHLRWKGKFSEMDSTSWTPELQRALNYDRKSAIQIDNGKNVEH
;
A
#
# COMPACT_ATOMS: atom_id res chain seq x y z
N MET A 1 6.61 -18.31 14.27
CA MET A 1 5.91 -17.13 14.79
C MET A 1 5.13 -17.57 15.99
N VAL A 2 5.06 -16.71 16.99
CA VAL A 2 4.36 -17.01 18.24
C VAL A 2 3.15 -16.08 18.28
N ASP A 3 1.95 -16.62 18.05
CA ASP A 3 0.72 -15.85 18.24
C ASP A 3 0.52 -15.69 19.76
N VAL A 4 0.73 -14.47 20.26
CA VAL A 4 0.59 -14.15 21.69
C VAL A 4 -0.85 -14.36 22.16
N THR A 5 -1.82 -14.13 21.27
CA THR A 5 -3.25 -14.34 21.55
C THR A 5 -3.54 -15.82 21.67
N GLU A 6 -3.05 -16.63 20.73
CA GLU A 6 -3.15 -18.09 20.76
C GLU A 6 -2.43 -18.67 21.99
N LEU A 7 -1.24 -18.17 22.34
CA LEU A 7 -0.53 -18.57 23.57
C LEU A 7 -1.29 -18.20 24.85
N CYS A 8 -1.94 -17.04 24.89
CA CYS A 8 -2.76 -16.65 26.03
C CYS A 8 -4.01 -17.53 26.13
N GLU A 9 -4.66 -17.81 25.00
CA GLU A 9 -5.84 -18.68 24.93
C GLU A 9 -5.49 -20.13 25.30
N ASP A 10 -4.38 -20.65 24.79
CA ASP A 10 -3.85 -21.97 25.15
C ASP A 10 -3.44 -22.04 26.61
N GLY A 11 -2.73 -21.04 27.11
CA GLY A 11 -2.39 -20.94 28.53
C GLY A 11 -3.63 -20.95 29.43
N TYR A 12 -4.68 -20.21 29.05
CA TYR A 12 -5.94 -20.18 29.79
C TYR A 12 -6.70 -21.52 29.71
N ARG A 13 -6.74 -22.15 28.53
CA ARG A 13 -7.37 -23.45 28.29
C ARG A 13 -6.69 -24.56 29.09
N LEU A 14 -5.36 -24.60 29.07
CA LEU A 14 -4.54 -25.56 29.81
C LEU A 14 -4.70 -25.36 31.33
N ALA A 15 -4.79 -24.11 31.80
CA ALA A 15 -5.04 -23.81 33.21
C ALA A 15 -6.42 -24.30 33.67
N ILE A 16 -7.48 -24.12 32.87
CA ILE A 16 -8.82 -24.66 33.17
C ILE A 16 -8.78 -26.19 33.24
N GLN A 17 -8.13 -26.83 32.26
CA GLN A 17 -7.99 -28.28 32.23
C GLN A 17 -7.21 -28.83 33.44
N ALA A 18 -6.18 -28.10 33.90
CA ALA A 18 -5.43 -28.44 35.09
C ALA A 18 -6.31 -28.41 36.36
N VAL A 19 -7.11 -27.36 36.51
CA VAL A 19 -8.05 -27.19 37.65
C VAL A 19 -9.09 -28.31 37.68
N ASP A 20 -9.63 -28.71 36.53
CA ASP A 20 -10.63 -29.77 36.47
C ASP A 20 -10.05 -31.14 36.83
N LEU A 21 -8.82 -31.44 36.38
CA LEU A 21 -8.11 -32.68 36.73
C LEU A 21 -7.74 -32.74 38.22
N ASP A 22 -7.39 -31.59 38.81
CA ASP A 22 -7.05 -31.49 40.22
C ASP A 22 -8.28 -31.75 41.11
N LYS A 23 -9.44 -31.18 40.74
CA LYS A 23 -10.73 -31.46 41.40
C LYS A 23 -11.15 -32.93 41.33
N MET A 24 -10.72 -33.65 40.29
CA MET A 24 -10.96 -35.09 40.13
C MET A 24 -9.94 -35.96 40.90
N GLY A 25 -9.04 -35.36 41.69
CA GLY A 25 -8.04 -36.08 42.48
C GLY A 25 -6.84 -36.57 41.68
N SER A 26 -6.67 -36.12 40.43
CA SER A 26 -5.57 -36.51 39.54
C SER A 26 -4.43 -35.49 39.55
N GLY A 27 -3.88 -35.20 40.75
CA GLY A 27 -2.90 -34.14 40.97
C GLY A 27 -1.62 -34.25 40.13
N GLY A 28 -1.18 -35.47 39.80
CA GLY A 28 -0.01 -35.67 38.93
C GLY A 28 -0.23 -35.21 37.47
N ALA A 29 -1.44 -35.43 36.94
CA ALA A 29 -1.80 -34.94 35.61
C ALA A 29 -2.07 -33.43 35.63
N ALA A 30 -2.73 -32.94 36.69
CA ALA A 30 -2.95 -31.51 36.88
C ALA A 30 -1.64 -30.70 36.93
N ALA A 31 -0.61 -31.20 37.63
CA ALA A 31 0.69 -30.56 37.71
C ALA A 31 1.35 -30.35 36.34
N PHE A 32 1.25 -31.32 35.43
CA PHE A 32 1.75 -31.19 34.06
C PHE A 32 1.05 -30.03 33.33
N PHE A 33 -0.28 -29.97 33.36
CA PHE A 33 -1.04 -28.92 32.69
C PHE A 33 -0.86 -27.54 33.33
N TYR A 34 -0.64 -27.45 34.65
CA TYR A 34 -0.29 -26.18 35.31
C TYR A 34 1.09 -25.66 34.85
N ILE A 35 2.07 -26.54 34.67
CA ILE A 35 3.41 -26.17 34.19
C ILE A 35 3.32 -25.68 32.75
N GLU A 36 2.67 -26.44 31.85
CA GLU A 36 2.48 -26.06 30.45
C GLU A 36 1.70 -24.73 30.31
N ALA A 37 0.66 -24.53 31.12
CA ALA A 37 -0.10 -23.28 31.16
C ALA A 37 0.77 -22.09 31.60
N ALA A 38 1.58 -22.28 32.66
CA ALA A 38 2.48 -21.25 33.16
C ALA A 38 3.56 -20.92 32.13
N GLU A 39 4.13 -21.92 31.45
CA GLU A 39 5.12 -21.71 30.40
C GLU A 39 4.53 -20.96 29.20
N ALA A 40 3.32 -21.31 28.75
CA ALA A 40 2.63 -20.60 27.67
C ALA A 40 2.38 -19.11 28.02
N LEU A 41 1.92 -18.83 29.24
CA LEU A 41 1.66 -17.47 29.72
C LEU A 41 2.94 -16.66 29.96
N ILE A 42 4.00 -17.28 30.51
CA ILE A 42 5.32 -16.65 30.66
C ILE A 42 5.92 -16.34 29.29
N LYS A 43 5.76 -17.23 28.31
CA LYS A 43 6.20 -17.02 26.93
C LYS A 43 5.42 -15.88 26.25
N ALA A 44 4.12 -15.77 26.51
CA ALA A 44 3.31 -14.64 26.07
C ALA A 44 3.74 -13.32 26.73
N LEU A 45 4.04 -13.34 28.04
CA LEU A 45 4.49 -12.16 28.80
C LEU A 45 5.91 -11.70 28.45
N SER A 46 6.78 -12.62 28.02
CA SER A 46 8.16 -12.35 27.60
C SER A 46 8.29 -12.09 26.10
N TYR A 47 7.22 -12.23 25.33
CA TYR A 47 7.20 -11.88 23.92
C TYR A 47 7.30 -10.36 23.75
N ASP A 48 8.38 -9.91 23.13
CA ASP A 48 8.59 -8.52 22.77
C ASP A 48 8.55 -8.38 21.23
N PRO A 49 7.47 -7.79 20.66
CA PRO A 49 7.37 -7.52 19.23
C PRO A 49 8.53 -6.67 18.70
N SER A 50 9.16 -5.84 19.56
CA SER A 50 10.27 -4.97 19.18
C SER A 50 11.55 -5.75 18.82
N LEU A 51 11.72 -6.93 19.42
CA LEU A 51 12.84 -7.85 19.21
C LEU A 51 12.70 -8.63 17.88
N GLU A 52 11.52 -9.16 17.57
CA GLU A 52 11.23 -9.81 16.28
C GLU A 52 11.33 -8.81 15.12
N ASN A 53 10.80 -7.59 15.32
CA ASN A 53 11.01 -6.45 14.42
C ASN A 53 12.49 -6.10 14.23
N GLY A 54 13.35 -6.33 15.22
CA GLY A 54 14.79 -6.13 15.12
C GLY A 54 15.45 -7.09 14.14
N VAL A 55 15.05 -8.37 14.18
CA VAL A 55 15.56 -9.41 13.27
C VAL A 55 15.15 -9.12 11.83
N GLU A 56 13.87 -8.79 11.60
CA GLU A 56 13.37 -8.48 10.26
C GLU A 56 14.06 -7.25 9.66
N ARG A 57 14.28 -6.20 10.46
CA ARG A 57 15.05 -5.02 10.03
C ARG A 57 16.49 -5.39 9.66
N ALA A 58 17.15 -6.24 10.44
CA ALA A 58 18.51 -6.69 10.15
C ALA A 58 18.56 -7.52 8.86
N GLU A 59 17.64 -8.45 8.67
CA GLU A 59 17.52 -9.21 7.42
C GLU A 59 17.23 -8.32 6.22
N PHE A 60 16.37 -7.30 6.38
CA PHE A 60 16.08 -6.34 5.33
C PHE A 60 17.31 -5.50 4.96
N LEU A 61 18.06 -5.00 5.95
CA LEU A 61 19.34 -4.31 5.74
C LEU A 61 20.32 -5.18 4.96
N LEU A 62 20.46 -6.46 5.31
CA LEU A 62 21.35 -7.39 4.61
C LEU A 62 20.92 -7.66 3.17
N LYS A 63 19.63 -7.85 2.92
CA LYS A 63 19.10 -8.04 1.56
C LYS A 63 19.37 -6.81 0.69
N GLN A 64 19.23 -5.61 1.26
CA GLN A 64 19.57 -4.37 0.56
C GLN A 64 21.08 -4.24 0.34
N ALA A 65 21.91 -4.53 1.34
CA ALA A 65 23.36 -4.51 1.22
C ALA A 65 23.85 -5.44 0.10
N LEU A 66 23.33 -6.67 0.07
CA LEU A 66 23.62 -7.66 -0.98
C LEU A 66 23.18 -7.15 -2.36
N HIS A 67 22.00 -6.54 -2.46
CA HIS A 67 21.52 -6.01 -3.73
C HIS A 67 22.43 -4.91 -4.29
N GLU A 68 22.91 -4.01 -3.43
CA GLU A 68 23.83 -2.93 -3.81
C GLU A 68 25.22 -3.47 -4.18
N ASP A 69 25.72 -4.44 -3.42
CA ASP A 69 27.01 -5.08 -3.64
C ASP A 69 27.05 -5.89 -4.96
N GLU A 70 26.02 -6.69 -5.25
CA GLU A 70 25.88 -7.40 -6.53
C GLU A 70 25.83 -6.46 -7.74
N ARG A 71 25.39 -5.21 -7.54
CA ARG A 71 25.39 -4.16 -8.58
C ARG A 71 26.73 -3.43 -8.70
N GLY A 72 27.75 -3.87 -7.94
CA GLY A 72 29.07 -3.24 -7.90
C GLY A 72 29.11 -1.93 -7.13
N ARG A 73 28.04 -1.57 -6.40
CA ARG A 73 27.96 -0.32 -5.63
C ARG A 73 28.45 -0.53 -4.21
N GLN A 74 29.73 -0.86 -4.11
CA GLN A 74 30.41 -1.18 -2.86
C GLN A 74 30.37 -0.05 -1.82
N ILE A 75 30.41 1.22 -2.26
CA ILE A 75 30.31 2.40 -1.38
C ILE A 75 28.93 2.48 -0.71
N ASP A 76 27.87 2.15 -1.44
CA ASP A 76 26.49 2.19 -0.92
C ASP A 76 26.17 0.94 -0.06
N ALA A 77 26.77 -0.21 -0.40
CA ALA A 77 26.59 -1.46 0.33
C ALA A 77 27.28 -1.47 1.70
N LEU A 78 28.46 -0.85 1.82
CA LEU A 78 29.26 -0.85 3.05
C LEU A 78 28.53 -0.34 4.31
N PRO A 79 27.86 0.84 4.30
CA PRO A 79 27.11 1.30 5.46
C PRO A 79 25.95 0.35 5.79
N LEU A 80 25.30 -0.24 4.79
CA LEU A 80 24.20 -1.18 5.02
C LEU A 80 24.66 -2.47 5.73
N TYR A 81 25.83 -3.02 5.35
CA TYR A 81 26.41 -4.17 6.04
C TYR A 81 26.84 -3.83 7.48
N THR A 82 27.41 -2.64 7.68
CA THR A 82 27.82 -2.17 9.01
C THR A 82 26.60 -2.00 9.91
N ASP A 83 25.58 -1.30 9.43
CA ASP A 83 24.32 -1.08 10.15
C ASP A 83 23.59 -2.39 10.45
N ALA A 84 23.63 -3.36 9.52
CA ALA A 84 23.07 -4.69 9.74
C ALA A 84 23.81 -5.45 10.85
N ALA A 85 25.14 -5.42 10.85
CA ALA A 85 25.96 -6.08 11.87
C ALA A 85 25.69 -5.47 13.26
N ASP A 86 25.70 -4.15 13.37
CA ASP A 86 25.44 -3.44 14.61
C ASP A 86 24.03 -3.74 15.14
N LEU A 87 23.03 -3.75 14.25
CA LEU A 87 21.66 -4.10 14.63
C LEU A 87 21.57 -5.57 15.10
N CYS A 88 22.18 -6.51 14.39
CA CYS A 88 22.21 -7.91 14.82
C CYS A 88 22.84 -8.07 16.21
N ILE A 89 23.96 -7.40 16.48
CA ILE A 89 24.65 -7.45 17.77
C ILE A 89 23.77 -6.84 18.86
N LYS A 90 23.18 -5.66 18.60
CA LYS A 90 22.28 -4.98 19.55
C LYS A 90 21.06 -5.84 19.89
N THR A 91 20.39 -6.38 18.88
CA THR A 91 19.22 -7.27 19.07
C THR A 91 19.61 -8.56 19.78
N SER A 92 20.76 -9.16 19.46
CA SER A 92 21.23 -10.40 20.10
C SER A 92 21.59 -10.21 21.58
N SER A 93 22.04 -9.01 21.98
CA SER A 93 22.42 -8.69 23.36
C SER A 93 21.21 -8.62 24.29
N SER A 94 20.03 -8.37 23.74
CA SER A 94 18.76 -8.33 24.45
C SER A 94 18.04 -9.69 24.50
N LEU A 95 18.60 -10.74 23.88
CA LEU A 95 18.02 -12.09 23.87
C LEU A 95 18.70 -13.05 24.86
N PRO A 96 17.94 -13.96 25.50
CA PRO A 96 18.49 -15.04 26.33
C PRO A 96 19.45 -15.97 25.56
N ASP A 97 20.44 -16.54 26.26
CA ASP A 97 21.49 -17.37 25.64
C ASP A 97 21.01 -18.70 25.04
N SER A 98 19.83 -19.18 25.46
CA SER A 98 19.22 -20.42 24.97
C SER A 98 18.43 -20.25 23.65
N ASP A 99 18.35 -19.04 23.11
CA ASP A 99 17.51 -18.75 21.95
C ASP A 99 18.22 -19.08 20.62
N ASN A 100 17.57 -19.91 19.79
CA ASN A 100 18.00 -20.19 18.42
C ASN A 100 18.10 -18.90 17.58
N LEU A 101 17.28 -17.89 17.91
CA LEU A 101 17.29 -16.58 17.25
C LEU A 101 18.60 -15.83 17.47
N LYS A 102 19.19 -15.95 18.67
CA LYS A 102 20.49 -15.35 19.02
C LYS A 102 21.62 -15.93 18.16
N LYS A 103 21.65 -17.26 17.98
CA LYS A 103 22.60 -17.94 17.08
C LYS A 103 22.44 -17.47 15.63
N LYS A 104 21.21 -17.34 15.16
CA LYS A 104 20.91 -16.83 13.81
C LYS A 104 21.43 -15.40 13.63
N LEU A 105 21.17 -14.51 14.59
CA LEU A 105 21.64 -13.12 14.57
C LEU A 105 23.17 -13.02 14.59
N HIS A 106 23.86 -13.83 15.40
CA HIS A 106 25.33 -13.87 15.37
C HIS A 106 25.87 -14.37 14.02
N GLY A 107 25.22 -15.36 13.40
CA GLY A 107 25.56 -15.83 12.06
C GLY A 107 25.40 -14.73 11.00
N LEU A 108 24.29 -14.00 11.03
CA LEU A 108 24.03 -12.86 10.15
C LEU A 108 25.03 -11.72 10.37
N ALA A 109 25.33 -11.37 11.62
CA ALA A 109 26.32 -10.36 11.97
C ALA A 109 27.71 -10.71 11.43
N LYS A 110 28.13 -11.97 11.60
CA LYS A 110 29.42 -12.45 11.11
C LYS A 110 29.52 -12.32 9.59
N GLN A 111 28.50 -12.76 8.85
CA GLN A 111 28.46 -12.62 7.39
C GLN A 111 28.53 -11.16 6.95
N ALA A 112 27.81 -10.29 7.65
CA ALA A 112 27.80 -8.85 7.37
C ALA A 112 29.18 -8.21 7.58
N ILE A 113 29.85 -8.53 8.69
CA ILE A 113 31.19 -8.03 9.04
C ILE A 113 32.22 -8.51 8.02
N GLU A 114 32.26 -9.82 7.74
CA GLU A 114 33.20 -10.41 6.77
C GLU A 114 33.07 -9.73 5.39
N ARG A 115 31.83 -9.46 4.97
CA ARG A 115 31.59 -8.80 3.68
C ARG A 115 31.95 -7.31 3.71
N ALA A 116 31.64 -6.60 4.79
CA ALA A 116 32.04 -5.20 4.98
C ALA A 116 33.56 -5.04 4.97
N GLU A 117 34.31 -5.95 5.62
CA GLU A 117 35.77 -5.96 5.61
C GLU A 117 36.35 -6.23 4.22
N ALA A 118 35.79 -7.19 3.48
CA ALA A 118 36.19 -7.46 2.09
C ALA A 118 35.98 -6.24 1.18
N ILE A 119 34.86 -5.54 1.34
CA ILE A 119 34.57 -4.30 0.62
C ILE A 119 35.57 -3.20 1.01
N LYS A 120 35.83 -2.99 2.30
CA LYS A 120 36.83 -2.02 2.79
C LYS A 120 38.22 -2.29 2.21
N ALA A 121 38.67 -3.54 2.21
CA ALA A 121 39.95 -3.92 1.62
C ALA A 121 40.03 -3.63 0.11
N THR A 122 38.93 -3.83 -0.61
CA THR A 122 38.81 -3.53 -2.05
C THR A 122 38.80 -2.02 -2.32
N LEU A 123 38.19 -1.22 -1.44
CA LEU A 123 38.16 0.24 -1.56
C LEU A 123 39.51 0.87 -1.21
N SER A 124 40.21 0.36 -0.18
CA SER A 124 41.55 0.85 0.22
C SER A 124 42.64 0.59 -0.83
N THR A 125 42.39 -0.27 -1.83
CA THR A 125 43.34 -0.59 -2.91
C THR A 125 43.08 0.18 -4.21
N LYS A 126 42.03 1.03 -4.27
CA LYS A 126 41.72 1.91 -5.42
C LYS A 126 41.99 3.39 -5.07
N PRO A 127 42.63 4.17 -5.97
CA PRO A 127 42.78 5.62 -5.74
C PRO A 127 41.42 6.32 -5.72
N GLU A 128 41.27 7.24 -4.77
CA GLU A 128 40.03 7.97 -4.49
C GLU A 128 39.51 8.76 -5.71
N SER A 129 38.25 8.53 -6.07
CA SER A 129 37.44 9.55 -6.73
C SER A 129 36.00 9.48 -6.24
N ALA A 130 35.50 10.63 -5.79
CA ALA A 130 34.11 10.99 -5.46
C ALA A 130 33.65 10.82 -3.99
N GLY A 131 33.88 11.90 -3.22
CA GLY A 131 32.80 12.72 -2.64
C GLY A 131 31.67 12.00 -1.90
N SER A 132 31.87 11.81 -0.60
CA SER A 132 30.83 11.57 0.40
C SER A 132 29.84 12.73 0.44
N ASP A 133 28.54 12.43 0.36
CA ASP A 133 27.49 13.33 0.83
C ASP A 133 26.32 12.47 1.36
N SER A 134 26.29 12.34 2.69
CA SER A 134 25.22 11.76 3.48
C SER A 134 24.11 12.81 3.74
N THR A 135 22.88 12.33 3.98
CA THR A 135 21.61 13.05 4.24
C THR A 135 20.71 13.41 3.04
N THR A 136 20.08 12.39 2.45
CA THR A 136 19.17 12.50 1.29
C THR A 136 17.71 12.81 1.68
N ILE A 137 17.43 13.96 2.30
CA ILE A 137 16.04 14.45 2.45
C ILE A 137 15.79 15.74 1.62
N THR A 138 16.85 16.41 1.16
CA THR A 138 16.78 17.73 0.48
C THR A 138 17.39 17.78 -0.92
N ARG A 139 17.93 16.67 -1.45
CA ARG A 139 18.61 16.64 -2.76
C ARG A 139 17.71 17.01 -3.94
N GLY A 140 16.45 16.58 -3.95
CA GLY A 140 15.57 16.74 -5.12
C GLY A 140 15.30 18.18 -5.59
N VAL A 141 15.49 19.21 -4.75
CA VAL A 141 15.38 20.61 -5.17
C VAL A 141 16.73 21.24 -5.52
N LYS A 142 17.80 20.85 -4.83
CA LYS A 142 19.16 21.32 -5.13
C LYS A 142 19.69 20.72 -6.43
N ASP A 143 19.39 19.45 -6.70
CA ASP A 143 19.84 18.73 -7.91
C ASP A 143 19.09 19.14 -9.19
N LEU A 144 17.96 19.83 -9.08
CA LEU A 144 17.33 20.50 -10.23
C LEU A 144 18.28 21.51 -10.89
N SER A 145 19.16 22.14 -10.10
CA SER A 145 20.17 23.06 -10.62
C SER A 145 21.30 22.36 -11.40
N LEU A 146 21.59 21.09 -11.11
CA LEU A 146 22.59 20.28 -11.81
C LEU A 146 22.10 19.78 -13.19
N MET A 147 20.80 19.91 -13.50
CA MET A 147 20.26 19.63 -14.83
C MET A 147 20.51 20.76 -15.85
N SER A 148 21.10 21.88 -15.41
CA SER A 148 21.26 23.12 -16.19
C SER A 148 22.63 23.26 -16.91
N SER A 149 23.61 22.40 -16.64
CA SER A 149 24.97 22.59 -17.14
C SER A 149 25.29 21.69 -18.34
N GLY A 150 25.15 22.23 -19.55
CA GLY A 150 25.66 21.64 -20.78
C GLY A 150 25.32 22.51 -22.00
N GLU A 151 26.32 23.18 -22.56
CA GLU A 151 26.19 23.95 -23.81
C GLU A 151 25.80 23.05 -24.99
N SER A 152 24.92 23.56 -25.84
CA SER A 152 24.38 22.90 -27.02
C SER A 152 25.42 22.73 -28.14
N THR A 153 25.61 21.50 -28.61
CA THR A 153 26.04 21.21 -29.99
C THR A 153 24.95 20.39 -30.70
N PRO A 154 24.47 20.81 -31.88
CA PRO A 154 23.40 20.11 -32.58
C PRO A 154 23.97 19.00 -33.46
N GLY A 155 23.55 17.76 -33.24
CA GLY A 155 23.91 16.65 -34.13
C GLY A 155 23.58 15.25 -33.62
N THR A 156 22.40 14.78 -33.99
CA THR A 156 22.06 13.37 -34.32
C THR A 156 22.01 12.29 -33.23
N SER A 157 20.93 11.50 -33.32
CA SER A 157 20.67 10.13 -32.79
C SER A 157 19.94 9.96 -31.44
N THR A 158 18.66 9.58 -31.58
CA THR A 158 17.92 8.50 -30.89
C THR A 158 18.44 7.99 -29.55
N GLY A 159 17.74 8.39 -28.48
CA GLY A 159 17.78 7.81 -27.14
C GLY A 159 17.11 8.77 -26.17
N ASP A 160 16.20 8.28 -25.32
CA ASP A 160 15.41 9.03 -24.32
C ASP A 160 16.24 9.97 -23.43
N LYS A 161 16.66 11.13 -23.96
CA LYS A 161 17.20 12.24 -23.17
C LYS A 161 16.05 13.22 -22.95
N ARG A 162 15.56 13.29 -21.70
CA ARG A 162 14.58 14.29 -21.27
C ARG A 162 15.07 15.67 -21.72
N PRO A 163 14.22 16.54 -22.29
CA PRO A 163 14.64 17.86 -22.74
C PRO A 163 15.25 18.64 -21.57
N HIS A 164 16.38 19.31 -21.81
CA HIS A 164 16.99 20.20 -20.83
C HIS A 164 15.98 21.29 -20.44
N LEU A 165 15.59 21.30 -19.17
CA LEU A 165 14.64 22.27 -18.63
C LEU A 165 15.31 23.64 -18.54
N THR A 166 14.60 24.68 -18.96
CA THR A 166 15.04 26.06 -18.80
C THR A 166 15.10 26.47 -17.33
N VAL A 167 15.89 27.50 -17.01
CA VAL A 167 15.97 28.06 -15.64
C VAL A 167 14.59 28.45 -15.11
N LYS A 168 13.71 28.99 -15.97
CA LYS A 168 12.33 29.35 -15.61
C LYS A 168 11.50 28.11 -15.24
N GLU A 169 11.61 27.03 -16.00
CA GLU A 169 10.90 25.78 -15.71
C GLU A 169 11.40 25.12 -14.41
N LEU A 170 12.71 25.15 -14.16
CA LEU A 170 13.28 24.67 -12.90
C LEU A 170 12.78 25.47 -11.69
N GLU A 171 12.67 26.80 -11.82
CA GLU A 171 12.11 27.64 -10.77
C GLU A 171 10.62 27.35 -10.53
N VAL A 172 9.85 27.12 -11.61
CA VAL A 172 8.45 26.68 -11.50
C VAL A 172 8.38 25.33 -10.77
N LEU A 173 9.21 24.35 -11.12
CA LEU A 173 9.25 23.05 -10.46
C LEU A 173 9.59 23.18 -8.98
N LYS A 174 10.58 24.01 -8.64
CA LYS A 174 10.97 24.30 -7.26
C LYS A 174 9.83 24.94 -6.47
N ARG A 175 9.20 25.97 -6.99
CA ARG A 175 8.05 26.64 -6.35
C ARG A 175 6.85 25.71 -6.17
N THR A 176 6.52 24.95 -7.21
CA THR A 176 5.38 24.00 -7.20
C THR A 176 5.66 22.71 -6.44
N SER A 177 6.90 22.52 -5.94
CA SER A 177 7.24 21.43 -5.01
C SER A 177 6.71 21.66 -3.61
N TYR A 178 6.39 22.90 -3.24
CA TYR A 178 5.83 23.21 -1.94
C TYR A 178 4.30 23.29 -2.05
N ILE A 179 3.59 22.42 -1.33
CA ILE A 179 2.13 22.37 -1.30
C ILE A 179 1.72 22.36 0.17
N ASN A 180 0.93 23.34 0.59
CA ASN A 180 0.48 23.51 1.98
C ASN A 180 1.64 23.47 3.00
N GLY A 181 2.78 24.09 2.65
CA GLY A 181 3.99 24.12 3.49
C GLY A 181 4.83 22.83 3.48
N LYS A 182 4.39 21.78 2.78
CA LYS A 182 5.09 20.49 2.69
C LYS A 182 5.84 20.36 1.37
N LEU A 183 7.00 19.69 1.41
CA LEU A 183 7.87 19.52 0.25
C LEU A 183 7.63 18.18 -0.46
N PHE A 184 7.27 18.25 -1.74
CA PHE A 184 7.11 17.13 -2.68
C PHE A 184 8.03 17.35 -3.89
N PRO A 185 9.29 16.90 -3.86
CA PRO A 185 10.21 17.14 -4.95
C PRO A 185 9.80 16.30 -6.19
N PRO A 186 10.14 16.76 -7.41
CA PRO A 186 10.00 15.96 -8.61
C PRO A 186 10.71 14.61 -8.48
N TRP A 187 10.16 13.59 -9.13
CA TRP A 187 10.76 12.27 -9.22
C TRP A 187 11.97 12.32 -10.16
N LEU A 188 13.13 11.97 -9.64
CA LEU A 188 14.41 11.93 -10.35
C LEU A 188 14.95 10.50 -10.36
N ASP A 189 15.80 10.15 -11.33
CA ASP A 189 16.32 8.78 -11.43
C ASP A 189 17.27 8.43 -10.27
N ILE A 190 17.85 9.45 -9.62
CA ILE A 190 18.60 9.29 -8.36
C ILE A 190 17.73 8.78 -7.21
N ASP A 191 16.41 9.00 -7.25
CA ASP A 191 15.47 8.51 -6.23
C ASP A 191 15.32 6.99 -6.27
N LEU A 192 15.74 6.32 -7.36
CA LEU A 192 15.87 4.85 -7.39
C LEU A 192 16.98 4.33 -6.47
N LYS A 193 17.85 5.22 -5.98
CA LYS A 193 18.88 4.95 -4.97
C LYS A 193 18.47 5.45 -3.59
N GLU A 194 17.21 5.82 -3.40
CA GLU A 194 16.70 6.23 -2.10
C GLU A 194 16.91 5.11 -1.08
N ARG A 195 17.46 5.46 0.08
CA ARG A 195 17.70 4.51 1.15
C ARG A 195 16.39 4.23 1.90
N PHE A 196 16.03 2.95 2.02
CA PHE A 196 14.84 2.51 2.74
C PHE A 196 15.15 1.74 4.03
N ALA A 197 16.33 1.14 4.13
CA ALA A 197 16.74 0.34 5.26
C ALA A 197 17.46 1.20 6.32
N TYR A 198 16.94 1.18 7.54
CA TYR A 198 17.46 1.91 8.69
C TYR A 198 17.44 1.03 9.95
N PRO A 199 18.43 1.19 10.85
CA PRO A 199 18.40 0.52 12.15
C PRO A 199 17.15 0.86 12.95
N ASP A 200 16.79 2.14 13.00
CA ASP A 200 15.60 2.64 13.69
C ASP A 200 14.43 2.83 12.72
N CYS A 201 13.21 2.75 13.25
CA CYS A 201 12.02 2.98 12.45
C CYS A 201 11.93 4.43 12.00
N TYR A 202 11.58 4.62 10.74
CA TYR A 202 11.37 5.92 10.13
C TYR A 202 10.09 6.56 10.68
N SER A 203 10.19 7.85 10.95
CA SER A 203 9.07 8.71 11.34
C SER A 203 8.98 9.84 10.35
N ASP A 204 7.77 10.13 9.87
CA ASP A 204 7.53 11.19 8.92
C ASP A 204 7.83 12.56 9.55
N LYS A 205 8.70 13.34 8.90
CA LYS A 205 9.07 14.70 9.33
C LYS A 205 7.87 15.64 9.41
N ASP A 206 6.84 15.39 8.61
CA ASP A 206 5.63 16.22 8.57
C ASP A 206 4.61 15.81 9.65
N GLY A 207 4.95 14.81 10.48
CA GLY A 207 4.11 14.27 11.53
C GLY A 207 2.95 13.43 11.04
N GLN A 208 2.06 13.06 11.97
CA GLN A 208 0.86 12.28 11.69
C GLN A 208 -0.20 13.11 10.97
N LEU A 209 -1.02 12.44 10.16
CA LEU A 209 -2.16 13.08 9.50
C LEU A 209 -3.21 13.50 10.54
N ALA A 210 -3.80 14.68 10.33
CA ALA A 210 -4.86 15.17 11.17
C ALA A 210 -6.12 14.28 11.03
N LEU A 211 -6.59 13.75 12.15
CA LEU A 211 -7.81 12.96 12.19
C LEU A 211 -9.06 13.86 12.15
N SER A 212 -10.05 13.46 11.36
CA SER A 212 -11.37 14.07 11.37
C SER A 212 -12.08 13.89 12.72
N GLN A 213 -13.13 14.68 12.99
CA GLN A 213 -13.87 14.55 14.25
C GLN A 213 -14.47 13.15 14.44
N LYS A 214 -14.93 12.51 13.36
CA LYS A 214 -15.46 11.14 13.40
C LYS A 214 -14.37 10.11 13.69
N GLN A 215 -13.17 10.27 13.12
CA GLN A 215 -12.02 9.40 13.44
C GLN A 215 -11.57 9.59 14.89
N LYS A 216 -11.43 10.85 15.35
CA LYS A 216 -11.05 11.17 16.74
C LYS A 216 -11.98 10.52 17.75
N ALA A 217 -13.29 10.47 17.48
CA ALA A 217 -14.25 9.86 18.37
C ALA A 217 -14.02 8.35 18.60
N ARG A 218 -13.40 7.65 17.64
CA ARG A 218 -13.11 6.20 17.70
C ARG A 218 -11.64 5.86 17.89
N PHE A 219 -10.75 6.82 17.70
CA PHE A 219 -9.31 6.66 17.73
C PHE A 219 -8.81 6.18 19.09
N THR A 220 -7.85 5.25 19.05
CA THR A 220 -7.16 4.71 20.22
C THR A 220 -5.68 5.00 20.15
N LYS A 221 -5.01 4.52 19.09
CA LYS A 221 -3.56 4.60 18.94
C LYS A 221 -3.14 4.52 17.46
N TRP A 222 -1.90 4.90 17.20
CA TRP A 222 -1.25 4.67 15.91
C TRP A 222 -0.42 3.40 16.00
N LEU A 223 -0.55 2.52 15.02
CA LEU A 223 0.20 1.27 14.92
C LEU A 223 0.85 1.13 13.54
N ARG A 224 1.97 0.41 13.48
CA ARG A 224 2.63 0.00 12.23
C ARG A 224 2.07 -1.35 11.72
N PRO A 225 2.27 -1.70 10.44
CA PRO A 225 1.88 -2.99 9.88
C PRO A 225 2.33 -4.20 10.71
N THR A 226 3.56 -4.18 11.22
CA THR A 226 4.11 -5.28 12.03
C THR A 226 3.48 -5.39 13.42
N GLU A 227 2.76 -4.36 13.87
CA GLU A 227 1.98 -4.38 15.11
C GLU A 227 0.49 -4.68 14.86
N LEU A 228 0.06 -4.65 13.59
CA LEU A 228 -1.33 -4.84 13.17
C LEU A 228 -1.63 -6.28 12.76
N CYS A 229 -0.66 -6.96 12.15
CA CYS A 229 -0.79 -8.34 11.70
C CYS A 229 0.58 -9.04 11.69
N GLU A 230 0.57 -10.36 11.84
CA GLU A 230 1.80 -11.16 11.93
C GLU A 230 2.62 -11.16 10.64
N ASN A 231 1.97 -11.23 9.48
CA ASN A 231 2.61 -11.37 8.19
C ASN A 231 2.15 -10.27 7.23
N PRO A 232 2.55 -9.00 7.47
CA PRO A 232 2.19 -7.93 6.58
C PRO A 232 2.79 -8.18 5.18
N GLU A 233 1.98 -7.95 4.18
CA GLU A 233 2.37 -7.95 2.78
C GLU A 233 2.03 -6.59 2.17
N MET A 234 2.86 -6.12 1.24
CA MET A 234 2.54 -4.88 0.55
C MET A 234 1.30 -5.10 -0.31
N ILE A 235 1.36 -6.13 -1.16
CA ILE A 235 0.29 -6.54 -2.07
C ILE A 235 0.34 -8.06 -2.18
N TYR A 236 -0.69 -8.72 -1.66
CA TYR A 236 -0.92 -10.16 -1.87
C TYR A 236 -1.54 -10.37 -3.25
N ALA A 237 -2.60 -9.60 -3.57
CA ALA A 237 -3.25 -9.63 -4.87
C ALA A 237 -3.87 -8.28 -5.22
N ILE A 238 -3.47 -7.71 -6.37
CA ILE A 238 -4.15 -6.53 -6.93
C ILE A 238 -5.60 -6.90 -7.28
N SER A 239 -6.53 -6.34 -6.52
CA SER A 239 -7.96 -6.56 -6.66
C SER A 239 -8.74 -5.31 -6.31
N SER A 240 -9.67 -4.92 -7.18
CA SER A 240 -10.62 -3.84 -6.88
C SER A 240 -11.64 -4.24 -5.81
N PHE A 241 -11.83 -5.53 -5.57
CA PHE A 241 -12.78 -6.06 -4.59
C PHE A 241 -12.24 -6.05 -3.17
N SER A 242 -10.93 -5.98 -3.00
CA SER A 242 -10.34 -5.95 -1.65
C SER A 242 -10.44 -4.58 -1.01
N ILE A 243 -10.55 -3.51 -1.79
CA ILE A 243 -10.62 -2.13 -1.30
C ILE A 243 -11.93 -1.87 -0.55
N LYS A 244 -11.81 -1.48 0.72
CA LYS A 244 -12.89 -1.04 1.60
C LYS A 244 -12.65 0.38 2.11
N GLN A 245 -13.67 1.21 1.93
CA GLN A 245 -13.72 2.56 2.46
C GLN A 245 -14.17 2.58 3.91
N THR A 246 -13.60 3.47 4.71
CA THR A 246 -14.03 3.70 6.10
C THR A 246 -14.59 5.12 6.31
N ILE A 247 -14.69 5.52 7.58
CA ILE A 247 -15.55 6.60 8.10
C ILE A 247 -15.31 7.95 7.42
N VAL A 248 -14.05 8.25 7.08
CA VAL A 248 -13.67 9.51 6.45
C VAL A 248 -12.54 9.24 5.46
N SER A 249 -12.92 9.07 4.21
CA SER A 249 -11.99 9.06 3.08
C SER A 249 -12.68 9.50 1.80
N ASP A 250 -11.87 9.99 0.87
CA ASP A 250 -12.31 10.51 -0.41
C ASP A 250 -12.78 9.35 -1.31
N CYS A 251 -14.10 9.27 -1.52
CA CYS A 251 -14.69 8.21 -2.33
C CYS A 251 -14.25 8.27 -3.79
N SER A 252 -13.97 9.47 -4.31
CA SER A 252 -13.52 9.65 -5.68
C SER A 252 -12.09 9.13 -5.87
N PHE A 253 -11.24 9.31 -4.87
CA PHE A 253 -9.91 8.71 -4.82
C PHE A 253 -9.99 7.17 -4.74
N LEU A 254 -10.80 6.60 -3.85
CA LEU A 254 -10.89 5.14 -3.75
C LEU A 254 -11.57 4.48 -4.96
N ALA A 255 -12.56 5.13 -5.57
CA ALA A 255 -13.11 4.68 -6.83
C ALA A 255 -12.01 4.66 -7.93
N SER A 256 -11.16 5.69 -7.97
CA SER A 256 -10.01 5.77 -8.87
C SER A 256 -8.97 4.67 -8.59
N LEU A 257 -8.73 4.36 -7.32
CA LEU A 257 -7.83 3.28 -6.91
C LEU A 257 -8.40 1.89 -7.29
N ALA A 258 -9.70 1.68 -7.09
CA ALA A 258 -10.39 0.45 -7.46
C ALA A 258 -10.36 0.20 -8.96
N ILE A 259 -10.64 1.22 -9.78
CA ILE A 259 -10.55 1.06 -11.25
C ILE A 259 -9.11 0.86 -11.72
N SER A 260 -8.13 1.52 -11.08
CA SER A 260 -6.71 1.31 -11.39
C SER A 260 -6.27 -0.13 -11.08
N ALA A 261 -6.76 -0.72 -9.99
CA ALA A 261 -6.50 -2.11 -9.63
C ALA A 261 -7.10 -3.09 -10.64
N ALA A 262 -8.36 -2.85 -11.05
CA ALA A 262 -9.01 -3.64 -12.08
C ALA A 262 -8.26 -3.53 -13.43
N TYR A 263 -7.84 -2.32 -13.80
CA TYR A 263 -7.08 -2.07 -15.02
C TYR A 263 -5.75 -2.84 -15.04
N GLU A 264 -4.96 -2.73 -13.97
CA GLU A 264 -3.67 -3.43 -13.88
C GLU A 264 -3.84 -4.95 -14.01
N ARG A 265 -4.88 -5.50 -13.37
CA ARG A 265 -5.19 -6.93 -13.47
C ARG A 265 -5.61 -7.35 -14.87
N ASN A 266 -6.44 -6.55 -15.54
CA ASN A 266 -7.05 -6.87 -16.84
C ASN A 266 -6.06 -6.67 -18.00
N PHE A 267 -5.31 -5.57 -17.99
CA PHE A 267 -4.39 -5.19 -19.07
C PHE A 267 -2.94 -5.55 -18.81
N LYS A 268 -2.61 -6.09 -17.62
CA LYS A 268 -1.23 -6.43 -17.21
C LYS A 268 -0.26 -5.24 -17.25
N LYS A 269 -0.78 -4.02 -17.11
CA LYS A 269 -0.01 -2.76 -17.04
C LYS A 269 0.04 -2.26 -15.61
N THR A 270 1.25 -2.00 -15.10
CA THR A 270 1.47 -1.65 -13.70
C THR A 270 1.16 -0.18 -13.41
N LEU A 271 -0.04 0.12 -12.92
CA LEU A 271 -0.44 1.48 -12.49
C LEU A 271 -0.27 1.68 -10.98
N ILE A 272 -0.46 0.62 -10.19
CA ILE A 272 -0.39 0.64 -8.72
C ILE A 272 0.96 0.08 -8.26
N THR A 273 1.34 -1.10 -8.75
CA THR A 273 2.58 -1.75 -8.28
C THR A 273 3.83 -0.92 -8.57
N SER A 274 3.84 -0.17 -9.67
CA SER A 274 4.99 0.62 -10.12
C SER A 274 5.21 1.91 -9.33
N ILE A 275 4.24 2.36 -8.54
CA ILE A 275 4.33 3.63 -7.81
C ILE A 275 4.71 3.49 -6.34
N ILE A 276 4.77 2.27 -5.80
CA ILE A 276 5.09 1.99 -4.39
C ILE A 276 6.54 1.53 -4.26
N TYR A 277 7.29 2.15 -3.36
CA TYR A 277 8.68 1.81 -3.04
C TYR A 277 8.86 1.63 -1.51
N PRO A 278 9.75 0.71 -1.06
CA PRO A 278 10.76 -0.01 -1.85
C PRO A 278 10.21 -1.15 -2.71
N GLN A 279 10.99 -1.55 -3.72
CA GLN A 279 10.68 -2.66 -4.63
C GLN A 279 11.80 -3.70 -4.59
N ASN A 280 11.44 -4.97 -4.82
CA ASN A 280 12.41 -6.05 -5.01
C ASN A 280 13.00 -6.05 -6.44
N ARG A 281 13.87 -7.03 -6.73
CA ARG A 281 14.53 -7.18 -8.04
C ARG A 281 13.56 -7.32 -9.22
N ALA A 282 12.36 -7.84 -8.98
CA ALA A 282 11.31 -7.98 -9.99
C ALA A 282 10.45 -6.71 -10.15
N GLY A 283 10.81 -5.60 -9.50
CA GLY A 283 10.03 -4.36 -9.49
C GLY A 283 8.71 -4.48 -8.72
N LYS A 284 8.58 -5.49 -7.85
CA LYS A 284 7.39 -5.66 -7.01
C LYS A 284 7.57 -4.96 -5.66
N PRO A 285 6.57 -4.22 -5.19
CA PRO A 285 6.70 -3.47 -3.94
C PRO A 285 6.73 -4.43 -2.76
N VAL A 286 7.53 -4.11 -1.75
CA VAL A 286 7.77 -4.96 -0.57
C VAL A 286 7.53 -4.18 0.72
N ILE A 287 7.21 -4.91 1.79
CA ILE A 287 7.20 -4.35 3.13
C ILE A 287 8.62 -3.92 3.51
N ASN A 288 8.69 -2.76 4.14
CA ASN A 288 9.89 -2.23 4.76
C ASN A 288 9.71 -2.25 6.29
N PRO A 289 10.41 -3.13 7.02
CA PRO A 289 10.36 -3.19 8.48
C PRO A 289 10.85 -1.89 9.17
N SER A 290 11.65 -1.07 8.49
CA SER A 290 12.01 0.26 8.98
C SER A 290 10.87 1.29 8.80
N GLY A 291 9.76 0.92 8.17
CA GLY A 291 8.54 1.71 8.05
C GLY A 291 8.63 2.97 7.17
N LYS A 292 9.65 3.09 6.31
CA LYS A 292 9.76 4.17 5.32
C LYS A 292 9.22 3.72 3.98
N TYR A 293 8.32 4.50 3.39
CA TYR A 293 7.82 4.25 2.05
C TYR A 293 7.89 5.51 1.20
N MET A 294 8.01 5.30 -0.11
CA MET A 294 8.01 6.38 -1.10
C MET A 294 6.98 6.05 -2.16
N ILE A 295 5.98 6.92 -2.31
CA ILE A 295 4.90 6.77 -3.28
C ILE A 295 5.09 7.80 -4.39
N LYS A 296 5.09 7.34 -5.64
CA LYS A 296 5.23 8.18 -6.83
C LYS A 296 3.85 8.65 -7.29
N LEU A 297 3.55 9.93 -7.10
CA LEU A 297 2.26 10.53 -7.48
C LEU A 297 2.44 11.63 -8.52
N ARG A 298 1.46 11.81 -9.42
CA ARG A 298 1.44 12.90 -10.40
C ARG A 298 0.79 14.15 -9.80
N ILE A 299 1.60 15.07 -9.31
CA ILE A 299 1.12 16.25 -8.60
C ILE A 299 1.61 17.52 -9.32
N ASN A 300 0.70 18.47 -9.56
CA ASN A 300 0.99 19.70 -10.31
C ASN A 300 1.64 19.40 -11.68
N GLY A 301 1.13 18.40 -12.38
CA GLY A 301 1.55 18.08 -13.74
C GLY A 301 2.89 17.34 -13.87
N VAL A 302 3.56 16.96 -12.79
CA VAL A 302 4.81 16.15 -12.83
C VAL A 302 4.78 15.00 -11.82
N SER A 303 5.54 13.94 -12.07
CA SER A 303 5.71 12.87 -11.07
C SER A 303 6.55 13.41 -9.93
N ARG A 304 6.09 13.21 -8.70
CA ARG A 304 6.73 13.65 -7.45
C ARG A 304 6.82 12.49 -6.48
N LYS A 305 7.85 12.49 -5.65
CA LYS A 305 7.97 11.51 -4.57
C LYS A 305 7.26 12.01 -3.32
N VAL A 306 6.41 11.17 -2.75
CA VAL A 306 5.74 11.38 -1.47
C VAL A 306 6.31 10.37 -0.49
N ILE A 307 7.13 10.85 0.44
CA ILE A 307 7.70 10.01 1.49
C ILE A 307 6.74 9.99 2.67
N ILE A 308 6.43 8.79 3.16
CA ILE A 308 5.56 8.56 4.32
C ILE A 308 6.22 7.55 5.26
N ASP A 309 5.88 7.63 6.54
CA ASP A 309 6.00 6.45 7.41
C ASP A 309 4.75 5.54 7.29
N ASP A 310 4.78 4.36 7.91
CA ASP A 310 3.69 3.38 7.89
C ASP A 310 2.81 3.34 9.12
N THR A 311 2.88 4.34 10.00
CA THR A 311 1.95 4.40 11.13
C THR A 311 0.52 4.70 10.65
N LEU A 312 -0.43 3.87 11.03
CA LEU A 312 -1.84 3.97 10.64
C LEU A 312 -2.74 4.16 11.87
N PRO A 313 -3.85 4.92 11.77
CA PRO A 313 -4.72 5.19 12.90
C PRO A 313 -5.66 4.01 13.14
N VAL A 314 -5.75 3.55 14.39
CA VAL A 314 -6.55 2.39 14.80
C VAL A 314 -7.64 2.78 15.79
N GLY A 315 -8.82 2.20 15.59
CA GLY A 315 -10.00 2.39 16.42
C GLY A 315 -10.02 1.52 17.68
N ARG A 316 -11.02 1.74 18.54
CA ARG A 316 -11.28 0.91 19.74
C ARG A 316 -11.61 -0.55 19.44
N ASP A 317 -12.11 -0.82 18.24
CA ASP A 317 -12.44 -2.13 17.70
C ASP A 317 -11.23 -2.85 17.09
N GLY A 318 -10.04 -2.25 17.12
CA GLY A 318 -8.86 -2.79 16.45
C GLY A 318 -8.87 -2.59 14.93
N GLU A 319 -9.89 -1.92 14.38
CA GLU A 319 -10.00 -1.65 12.95
C GLU A 319 -9.23 -0.39 12.54
N LEU A 320 -8.77 -0.39 11.30
CA LEU A 320 -8.16 0.79 10.69
C LEU A 320 -9.20 1.90 10.51
N LEU A 321 -8.83 3.12 10.89
CA LEU A 321 -9.64 4.33 10.68
C LEU A 321 -9.32 5.03 9.36
N CYS A 322 -8.46 4.42 8.55
CA CYS A 322 -8.18 4.73 7.15
C CYS A 322 -8.80 3.66 6.26
N SER A 323 -8.76 3.82 4.95
CA SER A 323 -9.23 2.81 4.00
C SER A 323 -8.26 1.64 3.95
N TYR A 324 -8.76 0.42 3.78
CA TYR A 324 -7.97 -0.80 3.93
C TYR A 324 -8.41 -1.90 2.97
N SER A 325 -7.58 -2.96 2.88
CA SER A 325 -7.92 -4.17 2.15
C SER A 325 -8.73 -5.13 3.03
N ASN A 326 -9.71 -5.83 2.47
CA ASN A 326 -10.40 -6.91 3.18
C ASN A 326 -9.47 -8.06 3.61
N ASN A 327 -8.29 -8.18 2.97
CA ASN A 327 -7.18 -8.95 3.49
C ASN A 327 -6.40 -8.06 4.46
N ARG A 328 -6.47 -8.37 5.77
CA ARG A 328 -5.84 -7.57 6.83
C ARG A 328 -4.32 -7.50 6.73
N ASN A 329 -3.71 -8.45 6.03
CA ASN A 329 -2.26 -8.46 5.82
C ASN A 329 -1.83 -7.51 4.70
N GLU A 330 -2.73 -7.01 3.85
CA GLU A 330 -2.37 -6.12 2.73
C GLU A 330 -2.35 -4.64 3.12
N MET A 331 -1.21 -3.98 2.89
CA MET A 331 -0.98 -2.60 3.36
C MET A 331 -1.11 -1.53 2.27
N TRP A 332 -1.11 -1.90 0.99
CA TRP A 332 -1.03 -0.93 -0.12
C TRP A 332 -2.17 0.10 -0.15
N VAL A 333 -3.42 -0.30 0.18
CA VAL A 333 -4.58 0.61 0.15
C VAL A 333 -4.37 1.75 1.15
N SER A 334 -4.02 1.40 2.38
CA SER A 334 -3.84 2.35 3.49
C SER A 334 -2.63 3.25 3.27
N LEU A 335 -1.53 2.70 2.75
CA LEU A 335 -0.31 3.48 2.50
C LEU A 335 -0.46 4.45 1.32
N ILE A 336 -1.09 4.04 0.22
CA ILE A 336 -1.36 4.96 -0.90
C ILE A 336 -2.35 6.04 -0.46
N GLU A 337 -3.40 5.70 0.30
CA GLU A 337 -4.31 6.71 0.84
C GLU A 337 -3.57 7.72 1.73
N LYS A 338 -2.69 7.25 2.61
CA LYS A 338 -1.88 8.13 3.45
C LYS A 338 -1.02 9.10 2.63
N ALA A 339 -0.37 8.61 1.57
CA ALA A 339 0.40 9.46 0.65
C ALA A 339 -0.50 10.45 -0.12
N TYR A 340 -1.68 10.01 -0.55
CA TYR A 340 -2.66 10.86 -1.23
C TYR A 340 -3.14 12.00 -0.33
N LEU A 341 -3.59 11.70 0.89
CA LEU A 341 -4.06 12.69 1.87
C LEU A 341 -2.98 13.69 2.26
N LYS A 342 -1.70 13.32 2.13
CA LYS A 342 -0.58 14.24 2.34
C LYS A 342 -0.46 15.28 1.21
N SER A 343 -0.87 14.96 -0.01
CA SER A 343 -0.67 15.80 -1.23
C SER A 343 -1.93 16.49 -1.77
N ILE A 344 -3.13 15.91 -1.57
CA ILE A 344 -4.46 16.49 -1.88
C ILE A 344 -4.74 16.72 -3.40
N ASP A 345 -3.99 16.11 -4.32
CA ASP A 345 -4.23 16.27 -5.77
C ASP A 345 -5.03 15.10 -6.36
N LEU A 346 -6.28 15.34 -6.78
CA LEU A 346 -7.21 14.34 -7.30
C LEU A 346 -6.71 13.63 -8.58
N HIS A 347 -5.73 14.20 -9.29
CA HIS A 347 -5.10 13.61 -10.49
C HIS A 347 -3.87 12.74 -10.20
N ALA A 348 -3.55 12.52 -8.93
CA ALA A 348 -2.30 11.96 -8.45
C ALA A 348 -1.96 10.55 -8.93
N LEU A 349 -2.94 9.68 -9.19
CA LEU A 349 -2.65 8.25 -9.39
C LEU A 349 -2.12 7.90 -10.78
N THR A 350 -2.74 8.42 -11.84
CA THR A 350 -2.49 7.93 -13.20
C THR A 350 -1.80 8.95 -14.10
N GLY A 351 -1.93 10.24 -13.79
CA GLY A 351 -1.52 11.32 -14.68
C GLY A 351 -2.31 11.39 -15.99
N TRP A 352 -3.41 10.63 -16.11
CA TRP A 352 -4.30 10.69 -17.25
C TRP A 352 -5.20 11.93 -17.14
N ILE A 353 -5.51 12.54 -18.28
CA ILE A 353 -6.27 13.78 -18.32
C ILE A 353 -7.75 13.48 -18.01
N PRO A 354 -8.35 14.12 -17.00
CA PRO A 354 -9.75 13.92 -16.67
C PRO A 354 -10.66 14.49 -17.77
N GLU A 355 -11.72 13.76 -18.11
CA GLU A 355 -12.86 14.29 -18.86
C GLU A 355 -14.13 14.09 -18.04
N ARG A 356 -15.01 15.09 -18.02
CA ARG A 356 -16.30 15.01 -17.33
C ARG A 356 -17.43 14.99 -18.34
N MET A 357 -18.30 13.99 -18.21
CA MET A 357 -19.47 13.81 -19.06
C MET A 357 -20.73 13.81 -18.19
N SER A 358 -21.70 14.66 -18.52
CA SER A 358 -22.96 14.73 -17.78
C SER A 358 -24.02 13.80 -18.39
N ILE A 359 -24.37 12.75 -17.65
CA ILE A 359 -25.38 11.74 -18.02
C ILE A 359 -26.75 12.18 -17.47
N LYS A 360 -27.29 13.28 -17.99
CA LYS A 360 -28.64 13.75 -17.65
C LYS A 360 -29.54 13.66 -18.88
N ARG A 361 -30.75 13.12 -18.71
CA ARG A 361 -31.73 12.96 -19.81
C ARG A 361 -32.10 14.29 -20.50
N ASN A 362 -32.04 15.40 -19.77
CA ASN A 362 -32.33 16.74 -20.28
C ASN A 362 -31.09 17.48 -20.80
N ASN A 363 -29.92 16.83 -20.84
CA ASN A 363 -28.72 17.45 -21.39
C ASN A 363 -28.74 17.33 -22.93
N PRO A 364 -28.80 18.45 -23.68
CA PRO A 364 -28.86 18.42 -25.15
C PRO A 364 -27.63 17.81 -25.81
N THR A 365 -26.49 17.77 -25.09
CA THR A 365 -25.25 17.17 -25.59
C THR A 365 -25.15 15.67 -25.32
N PHE A 366 -26.06 15.10 -24.51
CA PHE A 366 -26.01 13.68 -24.14
C PHE A 366 -26.73 12.79 -25.16
N ASN A 367 -25.94 12.08 -25.98
CA ASN A 367 -26.41 11.01 -26.86
C ASN A 367 -26.09 9.64 -26.24
N GLU A 368 -27.09 8.94 -25.74
CA GLU A 368 -26.90 7.67 -25.01
C GLU A 368 -26.09 6.63 -25.81
N SER A 369 -26.45 6.40 -27.07
CA SER A 369 -25.81 5.39 -27.92
C SER A 369 -24.34 5.71 -28.20
N MET A 370 -24.08 6.94 -28.64
CA MET A 370 -22.73 7.40 -28.97
C MET A 370 -21.83 7.38 -27.74
N HIS A 371 -22.31 7.88 -26.59
CA HIS A 371 -21.52 7.91 -25.36
C HIS A 371 -21.27 6.51 -24.83
N PHE A 372 -22.27 5.63 -24.84
CA PHE A 372 -22.09 4.24 -24.42
C PHE A 372 -21.06 3.52 -25.31
N ASP A 373 -21.19 3.62 -26.63
CA ASP A 373 -20.27 2.93 -27.55
C ASP A 373 -18.84 3.52 -27.45
N ARG A 374 -18.69 4.84 -27.21
CA ARG A 374 -17.38 5.47 -26.91
C ARG A 374 -16.76 4.93 -25.62
N LEU A 375 -17.53 4.87 -24.54
CA LEU A 375 -17.08 4.32 -23.25
C LEU A 375 -16.72 2.84 -23.38
N LEU A 376 -17.54 2.06 -24.08
CA LEU A 376 -17.30 0.64 -24.34
C LEU A 376 -15.97 0.44 -25.06
N ASN A 377 -15.74 1.17 -26.15
CA ASN A 377 -14.51 1.06 -26.93
C ASN A 377 -13.28 1.50 -26.11
N GLY A 378 -13.35 2.61 -25.38
CA GLY A 378 -12.24 3.12 -24.56
C GLY A 378 -11.88 2.19 -23.39
N VAL A 379 -12.89 1.65 -22.69
CA VAL A 379 -12.64 0.73 -21.57
C VAL A 379 -12.12 -0.62 -22.08
N ARG A 380 -12.59 -1.11 -23.22
CA ARG A 380 -12.15 -2.41 -23.79
C ARG A 380 -10.75 -2.38 -24.39
N SER A 381 -10.35 -1.25 -24.98
CA SER A 381 -8.99 -1.01 -25.48
C SER A 381 -8.00 -0.72 -24.34
N GLY A 382 -8.49 -0.28 -23.19
CA GLY A 382 -7.66 0.14 -22.08
C GLY A 382 -7.10 1.55 -22.25
N ASP A 383 -7.81 2.40 -23.00
CA ASP A 383 -7.47 3.79 -23.28
C ASP A 383 -8.07 4.77 -22.27
N CYS A 384 -9.08 4.34 -21.49
CA CYS A 384 -9.66 5.15 -20.43
C CYS A 384 -9.97 4.34 -19.16
N LEU A 385 -9.99 5.05 -18.03
CA LEU A 385 -10.55 4.60 -16.76
C LEU A 385 -11.79 5.45 -16.50
N VAL A 386 -12.83 4.83 -15.95
CA VAL A 386 -14.13 5.50 -15.78
C VAL A 386 -14.59 5.38 -14.34
N THR A 387 -14.91 6.53 -13.74
CA THR A 387 -15.66 6.62 -12.49
C THR A 387 -17.03 7.22 -12.79
N VAL A 388 -18.04 6.77 -12.05
CA VAL A 388 -19.42 7.25 -12.17
C VAL A 388 -19.78 7.90 -10.85
N ALA A 389 -20.36 9.09 -10.88
CA ALA A 389 -20.73 9.81 -9.68
C ALA A 389 -22.24 10.12 -9.66
N THR A 390 -22.82 10.00 -8.48
CA THR A 390 -24.20 10.40 -8.21
C THR A 390 -24.26 11.87 -7.80
N GLY A 391 -25.35 12.55 -8.15
CA GLY A 391 -25.64 13.89 -7.63
C GLY A 391 -26.30 13.84 -6.24
N PRO A 392 -26.73 15.00 -5.71
CA PRO A 392 -27.63 15.05 -4.57
C PRO A 392 -28.91 14.26 -4.86
N MET A 393 -29.37 13.45 -3.90
CA MET A 393 -30.63 12.72 -3.92
C MET A 393 -31.21 12.65 -2.51
N SER A 394 -32.52 12.48 -2.39
CA SER A 394 -33.16 12.28 -1.08
C SER A 394 -32.84 10.89 -0.50
N GLU A 395 -32.93 10.73 0.82
CA GLU A 395 -32.71 9.44 1.48
C GLU A 395 -33.66 8.35 0.94
N SER A 396 -34.93 8.70 0.71
CA SER A 396 -35.91 7.77 0.13
C SER A 396 -35.53 7.30 -1.28
N GLU A 397 -34.97 8.18 -2.12
CA GLU A 397 -34.50 7.81 -3.46
C GLU A 397 -33.25 6.93 -3.38
N ALA A 398 -32.30 7.30 -2.51
CA ALA A 398 -31.08 6.55 -2.24
C ALA A 398 -31.41 5.12 -1.79
N ASP A 399 -32.29 4.98 -0.80
CA ASP A 399 -32.70 3.69 -0.23
C ASP A 399 -33.45 2.82 -1.23
N ARG A 400 -34.32 3.43 -2.05
CA ARG A 400 -35.09 2.73 -3.08
C ARG A 400 -34.19 2.22 -4.20
N ALA A 401 -33.23 3.04 -4.64
CA ALA A 401 -32.29 2.69 -5.69
C ALA A 401 -31.16 1.76 -5.18
N GLY A 402 -30.81 1.85 -3.91
CA GLY A 402 -29.57 1.26 -3.39
C GLY A 402 -28.31 2.01 -3.82
N LEU A 403 -28.44 3.32 -4.06
CA LEU A 403 -27.34 4.22 -4.44
C LEU A 403 -27.06 5.21 -3.31
N VAL A 404 -25.83 5.72 -3.26
CA VAL A 404 -25.40 6.69 -2.28
C VAL A 404 -25.45 8.09 -2.90
N PRO A 405 -26.02 9.11 -2.24
CA PRO A 405 -25.97 10.50 -2.71
C PRO A 405 -24.54 11.03 -2.77
N THR A 406 -24.23 11.86 -3.77
CA THR A 406 -22.95 12.59 -3.87
C THR A 406 -21.71 11.69 -3.73
N HIS A 407 -21.74 10.51 -4.36
CA HIS A 407 -20.75 9.45 -4.17
C HIS A 407 -20.17 8.96 -5.49
N ALA A 408 -18.93 8.48 -5.44
CA ALA A 408 -18.22 7.97 -6.61
C ALA A 408 -18.13 6.44 -6.61
N TYR A 409 -18.33 5.87 -7.79
CA TYR A 409 -18.29 4.44 -8.09
C TYR A 409 -17.25 4.17 -9.18
N ALA A 410 -16.62 3.00 -9.12
CA ALA A 410 -15.68 2.55 -10.16
C ALA A 410 -16.42 1.72 -11.23
N LEU A 411 -16.28 2.04 -12.51
CA LEU A 411 -16.82 1.22 -13.61
C LEU A 411 -15.86 0.06 -13.91
N LEU A 412 -16.13 -1.12 -13.36
CA LEU A 412 -15.28 -2.31 -13.50
C LEU A 412 -15.41 -3.01 -14.85
N ASP A 413 -16.61 -3.04 -15.43
CA ASP A 413 -16.87 -3.66 -16.73
C ASP A 413 -18.03 -2.96 -17.45
N ILE A 414 -18.02 -2.99 -18.78
CA ILE A 414 -19.07 -2.43 -19.64
C ILE A 414 -19.39 -3.39 -20.78
N ARG A 415 -20.65 -3.77 -20.94
CA ARG A 415 -21.07 -4.84 -21.87
C ARG A 415 -22.28 -4.41 -22.70
N LYS A 416 -22.25 -4.76 -23.98
CA LYS A 416 -23.42 -4.74 -24.87
C LYS A 416 -23.77 -6.19 -25.19
N VAL A 417 -24.84 -6.71 -24.61
CA VAL A 417 -25.17 -8.14 -24.69
C VAL A 417 -26.67 -8.35 -24.73
N LYS A 418 -27.15 -9.18 -25.68
CA LYS A 418 -28.57 -9.54 -25.82
C LYS A 418 -29.53 -8.32 -25.83
N GLY A 419 -29.13 -7.24 -26.50
CA GLY A 419 -29.92 -6.01 -26.59
C GLY A 419 -29.82 -5.09 -25.36
N HIS A 420 -29.07 -5.46 -24.33
CA HIS A 420 -28.83 -4.64 -23.14
C HIS A 420 -27.47 -3.95 -23.18
N ARG A 421 -27.45 -2.76 -22.60
CA ARG A 421 -26.27 -1.96 -22.29
C ARG A 421 -26.09 -2.02 -20.78
N LEU A 422 -25.00 -2.61 -20.31
CA LEU A 422 -24.81 -2.89 -18.89
C LEU A 422 -23.48 -2.30 -18.42
N LEU A 423 -23.53 -1.68 -17.24
CA LEU A 423 -22.40 -1.12 -16.51
C LEU A 423 -22.22 -1.91 -15.21
N GLN A 424 -21.03 -2.44 -14.97
CA GLN A 424 -20.69 -3.04 -13.69
C GLN A 424 -19.98 -2.02 -12.83
N LEU A 425 -20.67 -1.50 -11.82
CA LEU A 425 -20.13 -0.52 -10.88
C LEU A 425 -19.66 -1.20 -9.58
N LYS A 426 -18.63 -0.63 -8.96
CA LYS A 426 -18.18 -1.00 -7.61
C LYS A 426 -18.36 0.17 -6.68
N ASN A 427 -19.08 -0.08 -5.60
CA ASN A 427 -19.18 0.83 -4.46
C ASN A 427 -17.98 0.61 -3.51
N PRO A 428 -17.10 1.61 -3.30
CA PRO A 428 -16.00 1.50 -2.33
C PRO A 428 -16.46 1.25 -0.88
N TRP A 429 -17.68 1.64 -0.52
CA TRP A 429 -18.24 1.45 0.83
C TRP A 429 -18.61 -0.01 1.13
N SER A 430 -18.71 -0.87 0.11
CA SER A 430 -18.92 -2.32 0.21
C SER A 430 -20.18 -2.81 0.95
N HIS A 431 -21.11 -1.94 1.37
CA HIS A 431 -22.31 -2.33 2.14
C HIS A 431 -23.65 -1.83 1.54
N LEU A 432 -23.61 -1.12 0.41
CA LEU A 432 -24.82 -0.66 -0.29
C LEU A 432 -24.74 -1.09 -1.75
N ARG A 433 -25.77 -1.85 -2.17
CA ARG A 433 -25.89 -2.43 -3.51
C ARG A 433 -27.10 -1.90 -4.26
N TRP A 434 -26.98 -1.84 -5.58
CA TRP A 434 -28.07 -1.50 -6.50
C TRP A 434 -29.24 -2.45 -6.29
N LYS A 435 -30.45 -1.90 -6.13
CA LYS A 435 -31.69 -2.67 -5.86
C LYS A 435 -32.62 -2.77 -7.08
N GLY A 436 -32.28 -2.09 -8.17
CA GLY A 436 -33.13 -2.05 -9.36
C GLY A 436 -32.89 -3.22 -10.32
N LYS A 437 -33.21 -2.98 -11.59
CA LYS A 437 -33.09 -3.97 -12.67
C LYS A 437 -31.66 -4.48 -12.78
N PHE A 438 -31.49 -5.79 -12.94
CA PHE A 438 -30.20 -6.49 -12.96
C PHE A 438 -29.40 -6.46 -11.65
N SER A 439 -30.01 -6.07 -10.52
CA SER A 439 -29.45 -6.35 -9.20
C SER A 439 -29.35 -7.86 -8.94
N GLU A 440 -28.59 -8.26 -7.93
CA GLU A 440 -28.50 -9.66 -7.47
C GLU A 440 -29.85 -10.22 -7.01
N MET A 441 -30.76 -9.36 -6.56
CA MET A 441 -32.10 -9.72 -6.10
C MET A 441 -33.14 -9.77 -7.23
N ASP A 442 -32.83 -9.24 -8.41
CA ASP A 442 -33.75 -9.22 -9.57
C ASP A 442 -33.88 -10.62 -10.18
N SER A 443 -34.95 -11.34 -9.87
CA SER A 443 -35.17 -12.67 -10.44
C SER A 443 -35.73 -12.65 -11.87
N THR A 444 -36.28 -11.52 -12.32
CA THR A 444 -37.06 -11.41 -13.55
C THR A 444 -36.19 -11.04 -14.74
N SER A 445 -35.26 -10.08 -14.60
CA SER A 445 -34.43 -9.63 -15.72
C SER A 445 -33.23 -10.54 -16.00
N TRP A 446 -32.80 -11.33 -15.01
CA TRP A 446 -31.68 -12.27 -15.15
C TRP A 446 -32.11 -13.58 -15.82
N THR A 447 -32.02 -13.65 -17.15
CA THR A 447 -32.24 -14.91 -17.89
C THR A 447 -31.04 -15.86 -17.80
N PRO A 448 -31.22 -17.19 -17.93
CA PRO A 448 -30.11 -18.14 -17.96
C PRO A 448 -29.09 -17.85 -19.07
N GLU A 449 -29.55 -17.36 -20.22
CA GLU A 449 -28.71 -16.95 -21.35
C GLU A 449 -27.85 -15.74 -20.99
N LEU A 450 -28.42 -14.75 -20.31
CA LEU A 450 -27.73 -13.54 -19.91
C LEU A 450 -26.69 -13.82 -18.82
N GLN A 451 -27.03 -14.66 -17.83
CA GLN A 451 -26.11 -15.13 -16.80
C GLN A 451 -24.90 -15.86 -17.42
N ARG A 452 -25.14 -16.78 -18.37
CA ARG A 452 -24.07 -17.44 -19.13
C ARG A 452 -23.22 -16.47 -19.93
N ALA A 453 -23.84 -15.53 -20.65
CA ALA A 453 -23.12 -14.58 -21.51
C ALA A 453 -22.23 -13.60 -20.71
N LEU A 454 -22.61 -13.30 -19.47
CA LEU A 454 -21.85 -12.42 -18.58
C LEU A 454 -20.95 -13.17 -17.60
N ASN A 455 -20.95 -14.51 -17.64
CA ASN A 455 -20.30 -15.35 -16.63
C ASN A 455 -20.66 -14.91 -15.20
N TYR A 456 -21.95 -14.70 -14.96
CA TYR A 456 -22.48 -14.17 -13.71
C TYR A 456 -23.36 -15.22 -13.04
N ASP A 457 -22.98 -15.62 -11.82
CA ASP A 457 -23.81 -16.46 -10.96
C ASP A 457 -24.54 -15.60 -9.93
N ARG A 458 -25.86 -15.46 -10.12
CA ARG A 458 -26.72 -14.69 -9.21
C ARG A 458 -26.77 -15.32 -7.81
N LYS A 459 -26.76 -16.65 -7.69
CA LYS A 459 -26.89 -17.33 -6.39
C LYS A 459 -25.67 -17.05 -5.51
N SER A 460 -24.48 -17.13 -6.09
CA SER A 460 -23.24 -16.75 -5.38
C SER A 460 -23.20 -15.26 -5.04
N ALA A 461 -23.68 -14.39 -5.93
CA ALA A 461 -23.69 -12.94 -5.70
C ALA A 461 -24.59 -12.50 -4.53
N ILE A 462 -25.67 -13.25 -4.26
CA ILE A 462 -26.51 -13.01 -3.08
C ILE A 462 -25.74 -13.30 -1.78
N GLN A 463 -24.88 -14.32 -1.78
CA GLN A 463 -24.16 -14.80 -0.59
C GLN A 463 -22.87 -14.02 -0.30
N ILE A 464 -22.21 -13.46 -1.33
CA ILE A 464 -20.92 -12.77 -1.19
C ILE A 464 -21.09 -11.28 -1.46
N ASP A 465 -21.04 -10.46 -0.41
CA ASP A 465 -20.97 -9.01 -0.57
C ASP A 465 -19.54 -8.57 -0.89
N ASN A 466 -19.28 -8.35 -2.18
CA ASN A 466 -18.06 -7.75 -2.70
C ASN A 466 -18.30 -6.33 -3.22
N GLY A 467 -19.44 -5.71 -2.89
CA GLY A 467 -19.82 -4.37 -3.35
C GLY A 467 -20.06 -4.23 -4.87
N LYS A 468 -20.34 -5.32 -5.59
CA LYS A 468 -20.74 -5.28 -7.01
C LYS A 468 -22.15 -4.72 -7.16
N ASN A 469 -22.30 -3.76 -8.07
CA ASN A 469 -23.56 -3.33 -8.65
C ASN A 469 -23.51 -3.64 -10.16
N VAL A 470 -24.52 -4.34 -10.68
CA VAL A 470 -24.74 -4.38 -12.13
C VAL A 470 -25.92 -3.46 -12.41
N GLU A 471 -25.66 -2.40 -13.13
CA GLU A 471 -26.62 -1.33 -13.45
C GLU A 471 -26.85 -1.31 -14.98
N HIS A 472 -28.05 -0.92 -15.39
CA HIS A 472 -28.45 -0.76 -16.79
C HIS A 472 -28.64 0.70 -17.14
#